data_AF-A0A376EFN1-F1
#
_entry.id   AF-A0A376EFN1-F1
#
_cell.length_a   1.000
_cell.length_b   1.000
_cell.length_c   1.000
_cell.angle_alpha   90.00
_cell.angle_beta   90.00
_cell.angle_gamma   90.00
#
_symmetry.space_group_name_H-M   'P 1'
#
loop_
_entity.id
_entity.type
_entity.pdbx_description
1 polymer ?
#
loop_
_entity_poly.entity_id
_entity_poly.type
_entity_poly.pdbx_seq_one_letter_code
_entity_poly.pdbx_strand_id
1 'polypeptide(L)'
;MNNSPFNHSHFLGYINFVSPSFVKIHFPSSVLMKTFVHHAESLRGGLVGNYIVIEGEDKGFLGKMLEISLPEKERLELSEKTFSTKAFHPVGKIEILLSFDLFNPSKIEKGINSMPLIGSKVFICSSEFLSTHFKTFGVNSESIDSSPIFKLGNLIYDKNVPVNISLQAIFSRHCAIVGTTGGGKSYSISKFIEGIIETGAKAIILDPTGEYSTFDDHPNVDHSVLITDSYFPYQNLTINDFFVLFRPSGQVQQPLLLEAIKSLKVAHCLLSSLPNKIHSKNGDNDLFTYRDQQVIINNGLIVKQGNFTAAYNNAYYKYKSIVEEFTINNFDISILHKQIGNECYQIFNDRWSVTRDERNYGNATSLIMRINNVISDNNYSQMFGFGDSTNKNLISQIEEFLINPRKNILRIGFENVPYNFQVREILANSLGRYLLNKSRTNIFRTSPLILFVDEAHQFLNKKIKCTSSNQLRHFSLNP
;
A
#
# COMPACT_ATOMS: atom_id res chain seq x y z
N MET A 1 24.88 28.80 -15.17
CA MET A 1 25.21 28.60 -16.60
C MET A 1 23.90 28.57 -17.37
N ASN A 2 23.84 29.24 -18.53
CA ASN A 2 22.62 29.43 -19.30
C ASN A 2 22.26 28.10 -20.01
N ASN A 3 21.63 27.16 -19.32
CA ASN A 3 21.17 25.89 -19.90
C ASN A 3 19.88 26.09 -20.70
N SER A 4 19.95 26.88 -21.76
CA SER A 4 18.88 26.93 -22.74
C SER A 4 18.84 25.59 -23.48
N PRO A 5 17.68 24.90 -23.53
CA PRO A 5 17.55 23.66 -24.30
C PRO A 5 17.67 23.89 -25.82
N PHE A 6 17.59 25.14 -26.27
CA PHE A 6 17.58 25.53 -27.68
C PHE A 6 18.99 25.91 -28.17
N ASN A 7 19.90 24.94 -28.21
CA ASN A 7 21.23 25.16 -28.77
C ASN A 7 21.21 24.99 -30.29
N HIS A 8 21.76 25.96 -31.03
CA HIS A 8 21.84 25.91 -32.49
C HIS A 8 22.61 24.69 -33.01
N SER A 9 23.60 24.19 -32.25
CA SER A 9 24.33 22.95 -32.59
C SER A 9 23.44 21.71 -32.56
N HIS A 10 22.29 21.76 -31.89
CA HIS A 10 21.34 20.65 -31.75
C HIS A 10 20.16 20.74 -32.73
N PHE A 11 20.17 21.69 -33.65
CA PHE A 11 19.05 21.93 -34.56
C PHE A 11 18.78 20.75 -35.50
N LEU A 12 17.50 20.38 -35.65
CA LEU A 12 17.05 19.28 -36.51
C LEU A 12 16.20 19.75 -37.68
N GLY A 13 15.33 20.73 -37.48
CA GLY A 13 14.37 21.12 -38.49
C GLY A 13 13.21 21.94 -37.95
N TYR A 14 12.12 21.94 -38.71
CA TYR A 14 10.94 22.77 -38.45
C TYR A 14 9.68 21.93 -38.39
N ILE A 15 8.74 22.32 -37.52
CA ILE A 15 7.41 21.73 -37.50
C ILE A 15 6.66 22.10 -38.79
N ASN A 16 6.12 21.10 -39.48
CA ASN A 16 5.34 21.31 -40.71
C ASN A 16 3.88 20.86 -40.60
N PHE A 17 3.52 20.15 -39.52
CA PHE A 17 2.17 19.68 -39.27
C PHE A 17 1.93 19.55 -37.77
N VAL A 18 0.75 19.96 -37.32
CA VAL A 18 0.34 19.91 -35.92
C VAL A 18 -1.02 19.24 -35.83
N SER A 19 -1.15 18.25 -34.95
CA SER A 19 -2.41 17.63 -34.58
C SER A 19 -2.50 17.47 -33.06
N PRO A 20 -3.71 17.23 -32.50
CA PRO A 20 -3.86 16.99 -31.06
C PRO A 20 -3.06 15.80 -30.52
N SER A 21 -2.71 14.82 -31.37
CA SER A 21 -2.04 13.58 -30.93
C SER A 21 -0.55 13.55 -31.23
N PHE A 22 -0.09 14.29 -32.25
CA PHE A 22 1.30 14.30 -32.68
C PHE A 22 1.59 15.52 -33.56
N VAL A 23 2.88 15.84 -33.70
CA VAL A 23 3.37 16.83 -34.65
C VAL A 23 4.31 16.18 -35.64
N LYS A 24 4.49 16.78 -36.83
CA LYS A 24 5.51 16.33 -37.79
C LYS A 24 6.60 17.38 -37.92
N ILE A 25 7.82 16.89 -38.00
CA ILE A 25 9.02 17.67 -38.29
C ILE A 25 9.43 17.42 -39.74
N HIS A 26 9.83 18.49 -40.42
CA HIS A 26 10.54 18.46 -41.67
C HIS A 26 12.02 18.70 -41.44
N PHE A 27 12.87 17.79 -41.93
CA PHE A 27 14.32 17.94 -41.88
C PHE A 27 14.80 18.62 -43.18
N PRO A 28 15.41 19.81 -43.11
CA PRO A 28 15.89 20.52 -44.31
C PRO A 28 17.01 19.80 -45.07
N SER A 29 17.74 18.91 -44.39
CA SER A 29 18.82 18.13 -44.98
C SER A 29 18.98 16.80 -44.24
N SER A 30 19.23 15.74 -45.00
CA SER A 30 19.56 14.41 -44.47
C SER A 30 20.82 14.39 -43.60
N VAL A 31 21.71 15.38 -43.72
CA VAL A 31 22.91 15.51 -42.87
C VAL A 31 22.55 15.73 -41.41
N LEU A 32 21.45 16.44 -41.13
CA LEU A 32 20.98 16.72 -39.76
C LEU A 32 20.49 15.47 -39.02
N MET A 33 20.25 14.37 -39.74
CA MET A 33 19.93 13.07 -39.14
C MET A 33 21.17 12.29 -38.69
N LYS A 34 22.36 12.65 -39.16
CA LYS A 34 23.59 11.93 -38.82
C LYS A 34 23.95 12.13 -37.35
N THR A 35 24.66 11.14 -36.81
CA THR A 35 25.26 11.25 -35.49
C THR A 35 26.34 12.34 -35.49
N PHE A 36 26.30 13.24 -34.52
CA PHE A 36 27.37 14.21 -34.29
C PHE A 36 27.77 14.23 -32.82
N VAL A 37 28.98 14.71 -32.53
CA VAL A 37 29.52 14.78 -31.17
C VAL A 37 29.54 16.23 -30.73
N HIS A 38 28.90 16.53 -29.60
CA HIS A 38 28.89 17.85 -29.00
C HIS A 38 29.14 17.72 -27.49
N HIS A 39 30.10 18.47 -26.94
CA HIS A 39 30.49 18.39 -25.52
C HIS A 39 30.73 16.95 -25.00
N ALA A 40 31.41 16.11 -25.78
CA ALA A 40 31.67 14.69 -25.50
C ALA A 40 30.42 13.79 -25.41
N GLU A 41 29.24 14.28 -25.83
CA GLU A 41 28.01 13.52 -25.99
C GLU A 41 27.77 13.20 -27.48
N SER A 42 27.34 11.97 -27.78
CA SER A 42 27.02 11.53 -29.14
C SER A 42 25.52 11.66 -29.40
N LEU A 43 25.13 12.76 -30.06
CA LEU A 43 23.74 13.06 -30.36
C LEU A 43 23.35 12.49 -31.72
N ARG A 44 22.17 11.83 -31.79
CA ARG A 44 21.68 11.14 -32.99
C ARG A 44 20.38 11.78 -33.47
N GLY A 45 20.43 12.65 -34.46
CA GLY A 45 19.24 13.38 -34.93
C GLY A 45 18.16 12.51 -35.56
N GLY A 46 18.56 11.40 -36.20
CA GLY A 46 17.66 10.51 -36.93
C GLY A 46 17.25 9.23 -36.20
N LEU A 47 17.40 9.14 -34.87
CA LEU A 47 17.06 7.93 -34.14
C LEU A 47 15.62 7.97 -33.61
N VAL A 48 14.81 6.98 -33.98
CA VAL A 48 13.50 6.75 -33.38
C VAL A 48 13.65 6.45 -31.89
N GLY A 49 12.84 7.09 -31.06
CA GLY A 49 12.88 6.99 -29.61
C GLY A 49 13.66 8.10 -28.92
N ASN A 50 14.41 8.92 -29.66
CA ASN A 50 15.11 10.07 -29.09
C ASN A 50 14.16 11.16 -28.62
N TYR A 51 14.59 11.86 -27.57
CA TYR A 51 13.89 13.02 -27.05
C TYR A 51 14.37 14.28 -27.76
N ILE A 52 13.44 15.19 -27.98
CA ILE A 52 13.65 16.45 -28.69
C ILE A 52 12.92 17.56 -27.96
N VAL A 53 13.39 18.78 -28.18
CA VAL A 53 12.77 19.99 -27.65
C VAL A 53 12.30 20.88 -28.80
N ILE A 54 11.13 21.49 -28.64
CA ILE A 54 10.51 22.35 -29.65
C ILE A 54 10.35 23.73 -29.05
N GLU A 55 10.83 24.74 -29.78
CA GLU A 55 10.73 26.15 -29.42
C GLU A 55 9.37 26.71 -29.88
N GLY A 56 8.50 27.03 -28.91
CA GLY A 56 7.25 27.77 -29.13
C GLY A 56 7.42 29.27 -28.86
N GLU A 57 6.31 30.00 -28.82
CA GLU A 57 6.32 31.46 -28.61
C GLU A 57 6.58 31.83 -27.13
N ASP A 58 5.79 31.29 -26.22
CA ASP A 58 5.85 31.52 -24.77
C ASP A 58 6.24 30.25 -23.98
N LYS A 59 6.27 29.10 -24.66
CA LYS A 59 6.51 27.79 -24.07
C LYS A 59 7.49 26.97 -24.90
N GLY A 60 8.24 26.11 -24.23
CA GLY A 60 8.94 25.00 -24.84
C GLY A 60 8.17 23.69 -24.69
N PHE A 61 8.42 22.75 -25.60
CA PHE A 61 7.81 21.42 -25.56
C PHE A 61 8.87 20.35 -25.55
N LEU A 62 8.70 19.33 -24.71
CA LEU A 62 9.49 18.11 -24.75
C LEU A 62 8.69 17.04 -25.50
N GLY A 63 9.30 16.44 -26.51
CA GLY A 63 8.68 15.40 -27.32
C GLY A 63 9.59 14.20 -27.55
N LYS A 64 8.99 13.12 -28.05
CA LYS A 64 9.67 11.88 -28.41
C LYS A 64 9.47 11.58 -29.88
N MET A 65 10.56 11.28 -30.57
CA MET A 65 10.56 10.85 -31.97
C MET A 65 9.93 9.45 -32.08
N LEU A 66 8.80 9.32 -32.75
CA LEU A 66 8.09 8.04 -32.93
C LEU A 66 8.46 7.36 -34.24
N GLU A 67 8.65 8.13 -35.29
CA GLU A 67 8.84 7.62 -36.65
C GLU A 67 9.67 8.60 -37.46
N ILE A 68 10.49 8.09 -38.38
CA ILE A 68 11.17 8.87 -39.41
C ILE A 68 10.92 8.18 -40.75
N SER A 69 10.51 8.95 -41.74
CA SER A 69 10.16 8.47 -43.07
C SER A 69 10.69 9.42 -44.15
N LEU A 70 10.85 8.92 -45.36
CA LEU A 70 11.08 9.76 -46.54
C LEU A 70 9.74 9.99 -47.26
N PRO A 71 9.52 11.17 -47.86
CA PRO A 71 8.36 11.40 -48.71
C PRO A 71 8.28 10.37 -49.84
N GLU A 72 7.08 9.95 -50.25
CA GLU A 72 6.90 8.89 -51.26
C GLU A 72 7.63 9.17 -52.57
N LYS A 73 7.63 10.43 -53.03
CA LYS A 73 8.35 10.85 -54.24
C LYS A 73 9.86 10.58 -54.15
N GLU A 74 10.46 10.84 -52.99
CA GLU A 74 11.89 10.64 -52.75
C GLU A 74 12.22 9.16 -52.48
N ARG A 75 11.27 8.40 -51.92
CA ARG A 75 11.42 6.97 -51.66
C ARG A 75 11.56 6.16 -52.95
N LEU A 76 10.93 6.59 -54.04
CA LEU A 76 11.01 5.93 -55.34
C LEU A 76 12.36 6.18 -56.06
N GLU A 77 13.18 7.12 -55.59
CA GLU A 77 14.48 7.49 -56.18
C GLU A 77 15.69 6.87 -55.43
N LEU A 78 15.45 5.94 -54.50
CA LEU A 78 16.48 5.34 -53.65
C LEU A 78 17.42 4.43 -54.46
N SER A 79 18.63 4.92 -54.75
CA SER A 79 19.77 4.13 -55.23
C SER A 79 21.01 4.45 -54.40
N GLU A 80 22.00 3.53 -54.34
CA GLU A 80 23.26 3.76 -53.60
C GLU A 80 23.98 5.05 -54.02
N LYS A 81 23.90 5.43 -55.30
CA LYS A 81 24.48 6.67 -55.82
C LYS A 81 23.68 7.92 -55.44
N THR A 82 22.37 7.80 -55.21
CA THR A 82 21.50 8.92 -54.86
C THR A 82 21.70 9.37 -53.41
N PHE A 83 21.99 8.43 -52.49
CA PHE A 83 22.18 8.71 -51.06
C PHE A 83 23.36 9.64 -50.74
N SER A 84 24.40 9.64 -51.59
CA SER A 84 25.61 10.45 -51.40
C SER A 84 25.56 11.80 -52.12
N THR A 85 24.65 11.98 -53.09
CA THR A 85 24.67 13.12 -54.03
C THR A 85 23.44 14.03 -53.95
N LYS A 86 22.27 13.54 -53.51
CA LYS A 86 21.07 14.37 -53.34
C LYS A 86 20.78 14.71 -51.88
N ALA A 87 20.32 15.94 -51.66
CA ALA A 87 19.69 16.32 -50.40
C ALA A 87 18.28 15.71 -50.34
N PHE A 88 18.05 14.85 -49.36
CA PHE A 88 16.73 14.30 -49.05
C PHE A 88 16.07 15.11 -47.94
N HIS A 89 14.74 15.11 -47.91
CA HIS A 89 13.94 15.88 -46.96
C HIS A 89 13.03 14.97 -46.14
N PRO A 90 13.60 14.23 -45.17
CA PRO A 90 12.83 13.32 -44.34
C PRO A 90 11.77 14.06 -43.52
N VAL A 91 10.78 13.28 -43.09
CA VAL A 91 9.69 13.72 -42.23
C VAL A 91 9.65 12.81 -41.00
N GLY A 92 9.67 13.42 -39.83
CA GLY A 92 9.55 12.72 -38.55
C GLY A 92 8.18 12.92 -37.91
N LYS A 93 7.69 11.93 -37.17
CA LYS A 93 6.50 12.02 -36.33
C LYS A 93 6.92 12.11 -34.87
N ILE A 94 6.37 13.08 -34.14
CA ILE A 94 6.76 13.40 -32.77
C ILE A 94 5.51 13.35 -31.88
N GLU A 95 5.62 12.64 -30.77
CA GLU A 95 4.67 12.72 -29.66
C GLU A 95 5.11 13.82 -28.69
N ILE A 96 4.22 14.75 -28.37
CA ILE A 96 4.48 15.75 -27.32
C ILE A 96 4.21 15.10 -25.97
N LEU A 97 5.17 15.18 -25.05
CA LEU A 97 5.07 14.57 -23.73
C LEU A 97 4.67 15.60 -22.67
N LEU A 98 5.26 16.79 -22.72
CA LEU A 98 4.98 17.87 -21.77
C LEU A 98 5.35 19.25 -22.36
N SER A 99 4.91 20.30 -21.67
CA SER A 99 5.30 21.68 -21.95
C SER A 99 5.97 22.32 -20.73
N PHE A 100 6.81 23.32 -20.97
CA PHE A 100 7.55 24.07 -19.96
C PHE A 100 7.66 25.55 -20.32
N ASP A 101 7.91 26.40 -19.33
CA ASP A 101 8.11 27.84 -19.52
C ASP A 101 9.38 28.12 -20.34
N LEU A 102 9.28 28.92 -21.39
CA LEU A 102 10.41 29.18 -22.30
C LEU A 102 11.57 29.90 -21.58
N PHE A 103 11.27 30.81 -20.66
CA PHE A 103 12.25 31.62 -19.93
C PHE A 103 12.75 30.93 -18.67
N ASN A 104 11.98 29.99 -18.12
CA ASN A 104 12.38 29.13 -17.03
C ASN A 104 12.10 27.65 -17.35
N PRO A 105 12.95 26.99 -18.15
CA PRO A 105 12.71 25.63 -18.63
C PRO A 105 12.54 24.58 -17.53
N SER A 106 13.01 24.83 -16.32
CA SER A 106 12.81 23.95 -15.15
C SER A 106 11.35 23.89 -14.69
N LYS A 107 10.53 24.89 -15.04
CA LYS A 107 9.14 25.00 -14.63
C LYS A 107 8.22 24.27 -15.62
N ILE A 108 7.84 23.05 -15.26
CA ILE A 108 6.96 22.20 -16.05
C ILE A 108 5.50 22.63 -15.87
N GLU A 109 4.76 22.71 -16.98
CA GLU A 109 3.31 22.80 -16.94
C GLU A 109 2.68 21.41 -16.99
N LYS A 110 1.75 21.15 -16.07
CA LYS A 110 1.06 19.86 -16.00
C LYS A 110 0.01 19.79 -17.12
N GLY A 111 0.19 18.83 -18.02
CA GLY A 111 -0.67 18.64 -19.19
C GLY A 111 -0.17 19.36 -20.44
N ILE A 112 -0.84 19.11 -21.55
CA ILE A 112 -0.55 19.74 -22.85
C ILE A 112 -1.70 20.70 -23.13
N ASN A 113 -1.56 21.95 -22.67
CA ASN A 113 -2.59 22.99 -22.83
C ASN A 113 -2.37 23.83 -24.09
N SER A 114 -1.26 23.62 -24.77
CA SER A 114 -0.89 24.26 -26.03
C SER A 114 -0.10 23.28 -26.89
N MET A 115 -0.07 23.53 -28.20
CA MET A 115 0.76 22.79 -29.14
C MET A 115 1.74 23.77 -29.81
N PRO A 116 2.90 23.29 -30.28
CA PRO A 116 3.80 24.13 -31.05
C PRO A 116 3.14 24.55 -32.37
N LEU A 117 3.58 25.69 -32.92
CA LEU A 117 3.08 26.21 -34.18
C LEU A 117 3.81 25.58 -35.38
N ILE A 118 3.19 25.67 -36.54
CA ILE A 118 3.88 25.38 -37.80
C ILE A 118 5.02 26.39 -37.96
N GLY A 119 6.21 25.89 -38.31
CA GLY A 119 7.44 26.68 -38.40
C GLY A 119 8.27 26.71 -37.11
N SER A 120 7.75 26.20 -35.98
CA SER A 120 8.54 26.07 -34.75
C SER A 120 9.82 25.26 -34.97
N LYS A 121 10.92 25.71 -34.38
CA LYS A 121 12.22 25.03 -34.49
C LYS A 121 12.27 23.82 -33.57
N VAL A 122 12.91 22.76 -34.04
CA VAL A 122 13.08 21.51 -33.30
C VAL A 122 14.56 21.24 -33.11
N PHE A 123 14.92 20.82 -31.89
CA PHE A 123 16.29 20.53 -31.49
C PHE A 123 16.37 19.17 -30.80
N ILE A 124 17.54 18.53 -30.86
CA ILE A 124 17.83 17.36 -30.02
C ILE A 124 17.85 17.80 -28.55
N CYS A 125 17.18 17.02 -27.71
CA CYS A 125 17.20 17.24 -26.28
C CYS A 125 18.54 16.76 -25.70
N SER A 126 19.25 17.61 -24.96
CA SER A 126 20.50 17.20 -24.31
C SER A 126 20.22 16.26 -23.13
N SER A 127 21.17 15.37 -22.85
CA SER A 127 21.10 14.47 -21.70
C SER A 127 21.01 15.21 -20.36
N GLU A 128 21.72 16.33 -20.23
CA GLU A 128 21.68 17.17 -19.03
C GLU A 128 20.26 17.72 -18.78
N PHE A 129 19.61 18.22 -19.83
CA PHE A 129 18.26 18.74 -19.75
C PHE A 129 17.25 17.65 -19.38
N LEU A 130 17.33 16.48 -20.02
CA LEU A 130 16.49 15.31 -19.68
C LEU A 130 16.68 14.88 -18.23
N SER A 131 17.93 14.76 -17.78
CA SER A 131 18.24 14.32 -16.43
C SER A 131 17.71 15.28 -15.37
N THR A 132 17.75 16.58 -15.65
CA THR A 132 17.19 17.63 -14.77
C THR A 132 15.68 17.52 -14.70
N HIS A 133 15.01 17.28 -15.83
CA HIS A 133 13.57 17.08 -15.87
C HIS A 133 13.09 15.85 -15.10
N PHE A 134 13.77 14.71 -15.21
CA PHE A 134 13.39 13.51 -14.46
C PHE A 134 13.47 13.72 -12.94
N LYS A 135 14.43 14.52 -12.47
CA LYS A 135 14.61 14.83 -11.04
C LYS A 135 13.48 15.68 -10.47
N THR A 136 13.03 16.68 -11.23
CA THR A 136 12.03 17.66 -10.77
C THR A 136 10.60 17.24 -11.09
N PHE A 137 10.42 16.23 -11.95
CA PHE A 137 9.10 15.76 -12.35
C PHE A 137 8.23 15.39 -11.15
N GLY A 138 7.02 15.93 -11.08
CA GLY A 138 6.05 15.61 -10.03
C GLY A 138 6.34 16.22 -8.65
N VAL A 139 7.43 16.99 -8.50
CA VAL A 139 7.80 17.65 -7.24
C VAL A 139 7.31 19.10 -7.25
N ASN A 140 6.84 19.60 -6.10
CA ASN A 140 6.47 21.01 -5.97
C ASN A 140 7.72 21.89 -5.95
N SER A 141 7.66 23.11 -6.49
CA SER A 141 8.80 24.02 -6.61
C SER A 141 9.52 24.29 -5.28
N GLU A 142 8.76 24.33 -4.18
CA GLU A 142 9.28 24.57 -2.82
C GLU A 142 10.02 23.35 -2.22
N SER A 143 9.81 22.16 -2.77
CA SER A 143 10.36 20.90 -2.24
C SER A 143 11.39 20.24 -3.16
N ILE A 144 11.83 20.92 -4.23
CA ILE A 144 12.79 20.37 -5.19
C ILE A 144 14.11 20.00 -4.51
N ASP A 145 14.66 20.92 -3.70
CA ASP A 145 15.97 20.74 -3.06
C ASP A 145 15.94 19.77 -1.87
N SER A 146 14.77 19.61 -1.24
CA SER A 146 14.60 18.73 -0.07
C SER A 146 14.06 17.34 -0.44
N SER A 147 13.65 17.13 -1.69
CA SER A 147 13.02 15.88 -2.10
C SER A 147 14.08 14.77 -2.20
N PRO A 148 13.88 13.62 -1.54
CA PRO A 148 14.78 12.48 -1.70
C PRO A 148 14.73 11.93 -3.14
N ILE A 149 15.89 11.83 -3.77
CA ILE A 149 16.06 11.38 -5.16
C ILE A 149 16.96 10.14 -5.15
N PHE A 150 16.61 9.15 -5.96
CA PHE A 150 17.45 7.97 -6.17
C PHE A 150 17.55 7.64 -7.67
N LYS A 151 18.54 6.83 -8.04
CA LYS A 151 18.73 6.37 -9.41
C LYS A 151 17.85 5.15 -9.69
N LEU A 152 16.82 5.33 -10.52
CA LEU A 152 15.94 4.22 -10.92
C LEU A 152 16.57 3.36 -12.03
N GLY A 153 17.31 3.99 -12.95
CA GLY A 153 17.90 3.29 -14.08
C GLY A 153 18.55 4.23 -15.08
N ASN A 154 18.57 3.82 -16.35
CA ASN A 154 19.16 4.58 -17.45
C ASN A 154 18.19 4.58 -18.64
N LEU A 155 18.32 5.56 -19.55
CA LEU A 155 17.51 5.58 -20.78
C LEU A 155 17.85 4.39 -21.68
N ILE A 156 16.84 3.89 -22.40
CA ILE A 156 16.97 2.70 -23.27
C ILE A 156 17.96 2.95 -24.40
N TYR A 157 17.84 4.09 -25.08
CA TYR A 157 18.62 4.43 -26.27
C TYR A 157 19.93 5.18 -25.94
N ASP A 158 20.03 5.73 -24.74
CA ASP A 158 21.26 6.32 -24.22
C ASP A 158 21.53 5.83 -22.79
N LYS A 159 22.31 4.74 -22.71
CA LYS A 159 22.66 4.10 -21.44
C LYS A 159 23.55 4.97 -20.56
N ASN A 160 24.09 6.08 -21.04
CA ASN A 160 24.91 6.97 -20.22
C ASN A 160 24.08 7.97 -19.42
N VAL A 161 22.79 8.14 -19.76
CA VAL A 161 21.90 9.09 -19.08
C VAL A 161 21.20 8.41 -17.91
N PRO A 162 21.55 8.76 -16.66
CA PRO A 162 20.85 8.23 -15.51
C PRO A 162 19.45 8.85 -15.40
N VAL A 163 18.46 8.01 -15.11
CA VAL A 163 17.12 8.41 -14.75
C VAL A 163 17.04 8.43 -13.22
N ASN A 164 17.24 9.63 -12.68
CA ASN A 164 17.08 9.88 -11.25
C ASN A 164 15.68 10.42 -11.00
N ILE A 165 14.97 9.84 -10.04
CA ILE A 165 13.59 10.18 -9.75
C ILE A 165 13.41 10.50 -8.27
N SER A 166 12.52 11.44 -7.99
CA SER A 166 12.08 11.76 -6.64
C SER A 166 11.17 10.66 -6.08
N LEU A 167 11.42 10.23 -4.84
CA LEU A 167 10.47 9.36 -4.12
C LEU A 167 9.14 10.08 -3.88
N GLN A 168 9.16 11.40 -3.65
CA GLN A 168 7.93 12.19 -3.51
C GLN A 168 7.11 12.18 -4.80
N ALA A 169 7.75 12.25 -5.98
CA ALA A 169 7.04 12.18 -7.26
C ALA A 169 6.28 10.86 -7.44
N ILE A 170 6.85 9.74 -6.99
CA ILE A 170 6.26 8.41 -7.11
C ILE A 170 5.26 8.10 -5.97
N PHE A 171 5.61 8.42 -4.73
CA PHE A 171 4.90 7.95 -3.52
C PHE A 171 4.06 9.03 -2.83
N SER A 172 4.07 10.29 -3.28
CA SER A 172 3.10 11.30 -2.79
C SER A 172 1.65 10.95 -3.14
N ARG A 173 1.46 10.02 -4.09
CA ARG A 173 0.19 9.43 -4.49
C ARG A 173 0.30 7.91 -4.43
N HIS A 174 -0.82 7.23 -4.64
CA HIS A 174 -0.81 5.78 -4.81
C HIS A 174 -0.10 5.40 -6.12
N CYS A 175 0.84 4.48 -6.02
CA CYS A 175 1.60 3.94 -7.14
C CYS A 175 1.21 2.47 -7.35
N ALA A 176 1.00 2.09 -8.60
CA ALA A 176 0.75 0.70 -8.99
C ALA A 176 1.82 0.26 -9.98
N ILE A 177 2.55 -0.80 -9.63
CA ILE A 177 3.54 -1.44 -10.51
C ILE A 177 2.87 -2.67 -11.11
N VAL A 178 2.62 -2.64 -12.42
CA VAL A 178 1.91 -3.69 -13.16
C VAL A 178 2.80 -4.30 -14.23
N GLY A 179 2.66 -5.60 -14.45
CA GLY A 179 3.44 -6.34 -15.44
C GLY A 179 3.12 -7.83 -15.40
N THR A 180 3.43 -8.54 -16.47
CA THR A 180 3.31 -10.02 -16.51
C THR A 180 4.38 -10.67 -15.63
N THR A 181 4.25 -11.97 -15.37
CA THR A 181 5.33 -12.75 -14.74
C THR A 181 6.59 -12.66 -15.60
N GLY A 182 7.75 -12.45 -14.98
CA GLY A 182 9.01 -12.20 -15.69
C GLY A 182 9.16 -10.79 -16.29
N GLY A 183 8.16 -9.92 -16.17
CA GLY A 183 8.21 -8.54 -16.69
C GLY A 183 9.02 -7.55 -15.86
N GLY A 184 9.73 -8.01 -14.82
CA GLY A 184 10.57 -7.16 -13.97
C GLY A 184 9.85 -6.42 -12.84
N LYS A 185 8.66 -6.88 -12.40
CA LYS A 185 7.92 -6.26 -11.27
C LYS A 185 8.73 -6.25 -9.98
N SER A 186 9.11 -7.42 -9.49
CA SER A 186 9.90 -7.57 -8.27
C SER A 186 11.25 -6.88 -8.39
N TYR A 187 11.90 -6.95 -9.57
CA TYR A 187 13.12 -6.17 -9.85
C TYR A 187 12.91 -4.66 -9.68
N SER A 188 11.80 -4.11 -10.18
CA SER A 188 11.47 -2.69 -10.02
C SER A 188 11.22 -2.35 -8.55
N ILE A 189 10.51 -3.20 -7.80
CA ILE A 189 10.29 -3.02 -6.37
C ILE A 189 11.63 -3.04 -5.62
N SER A 190 12.52 -3.98 -5.90
CA SER A 190 13.86 -4.04 -5.33
C SER A 190 14.66 -2.75 -5.57
N LYS A 191 14.54 -2.14 -6.76
CA LYS A 191 15.17 -0.84 -7.02
C LYS A 191 14.58 0.30 -6.20
N PHE A 192 13.27 0.27 -5.93
CA PHE A 192 12.68 1.23 -4.99
C PHE A 192 13.15 0.99 -3.55
N ILE A 193 13.28 -0.27 -3.12
CA ILE A 193 13.80 -0.62 -1.79
C ILE A 193 15.23 -0.08 -1.61
N GLU A 194 16.11 -0.32 -2.59
CA GLU A 194 17.46 0.24 -2.61
C GLU A 194 17.42 1.78 -2.50
N GLY A 195 16.60 2.46 -3.30
CA GLY A 195 16.46 3.92 -3.25
C GLY A 195 15.92 4.46 -1.93
N ILE A 196 15.03 3.73 -1.26
CA ILE A 196 14.50 4.10 0.06
C ILE A 196 15.58 4.00 1.14
N ILE A 197 16.40 2.94 1.09
CA ILE A 197 17.55 2.78 1.97
C ILE A 197 18.56 3.91 1.74
N GLU A 198 18.94 4.18 0.48
CA GLU A 198 19.91 5.23 0.12
C GLU A 198 19.48 6.63 0.59
N THR A 199 18.19 6.92 0.51
CA THR A 199 17.64 8.24 0.86
C THR A 199 17.28 8.39 2.33
N GLY A 200 17.38 7.31 3.12
CA GLY A 200 17.00 7.33 4.53
C GLY A 200 15.48 7.36 4.76
N ALA A 201 14.66 7.13 3.73
CA ALA A 201 13.21 7.07 3.86
C ALA A 201 12.76 5.79 4.62
N LYS A 202 11.50 5.75 5.05
CA LYS A 202 10.92 4.60 5.74
C LYS A 202 9.88 3.88 4.90
N ALA A 203 9.94 2.55 4.89
CA ALA A 203 8.92 1.71 4.28
C ALA A 203 8.63 0.42 5.06
N ILE A 204 7.39 -0.05 4.95
CA ILE A 204 6.97 -1.40 5.31
C ILE A 204 6.66 -2.16 4.03
N ILE A 205 7.08 -3.42 3.95
CA ILE A 205 6.81 -4.30 2.82
C ILE A 205 5.98 -5.48 3.30
N LEU A 206 4.82 -5.71 2.68
CA LEU A 206 4.07 -6.95 2.85
C LEU A 206 4.52 -7.94 1.77
N ASP A 207 5.23 -8.97 2.18
CA ASP A 207 5.89 -9.93 1.29
C ASP A 207 5.20 -11.31 1.36
N PRO A 208 4.23 -11.60 0.48
CA PRO A 208 3.52 -12.88 0.47
C PRO A 208 4.32 -14.09 -0.03
N THR A 209 5.41 -13.86 -0.76
CA THR A 209 6.20 -14.90 -1.44
C THR A 209 7.56 -15.14 -0.78
N GLY A 210 8.04 -14.19 0.02
CA GLY A 210 9.37 -14.22 0.60
C GLY A 210 10.46 -13.73 -0.37
N GLU A 211 10.10 -13.19 -1.54
CA GLU A 211 11.07 -12.84 -2.58
C GLU A 211 12.05 -11.75 -2.12
N TYR A 212 11.65 -10.89 -1.18
CA TYR A 212 12.48 -9.79 -0.69
C TYR A 212 13.30 -10.16 0.56
N SER A 213 13.31 -11.43 0.99
CA SER A 213 14.12 -11.89 2.13
C SER A 213 15.62 -11.72 1.90
N THR A 214 16.05 -11.56 0.65
CA THR A 214 17.45 -11.26 0.30
C THR A 214 17.94 -9.92 0.87
N PHE A 215 17.03 -9.03 1.28
CA PHE A 215 17.36 -7.77 1.94
C PHE A 215 17.49 -7.90 3.47
N ASP A 216 17.11 -9.04 4.06
CA ASP A 216 17.02 -9.21 5.52
C ASP A 216 18.38 -9.05 6.23
N ASP A 217 19.49 -9.33 5.54
CA ASP A 217 20.86 -9.16 6.04
C ASP A 217 21.37 -7.71 5.99
N HIS A 218 20.65 -6.81 5.33
CA HIS A 218 21.08 -5.41 5.19
C HIS A 218 20.91 -4.66 6.52
N PRO A 219 21.92 -3.89 7.00
CA PRO A 219 21.91 -3.29 8.34
C PRO A 219 20.73 -2.36 8.60
N ASN A 220 20.24 -1.68 7.56
CA ASN A 220 19.10 -0.77 7.62
C ASN A 220 17.73 -1.45 7.43
N VAL A 221 17.69 -2.78 7.32
CA VAL A 221 16.47 -3.56 7.15
C VAL A 221 16.18 -4.32 8.45
N ASP A 222 14.93 -4.31 8.87
CA ASP A 222 14.37 -5.23 9.83
C ASP A 222 13.42 -6.18 9.11
N HIS A 223 13.26 -7.38 9.65
CA HIS A 223 12.34 -8.37 9.12
C HIS A 223 11.57 -9.05 10.23
N SER A 224 10.38 -9.54 9.88
CA SER A 224 9.55 -10.33 10.77
C SER A 224 8.63 -11.22 9.93
N VAL A 225 8.86 -12.53 9.99
CA VAL A 225 8.02 -13.51 9.31
C VAL A 225 6.89 -13.93 10.23
N LEU A 226 5.64 -13.71 9.81
CA LEU A 226 4.46 -14.14 10.56
C LEU A 226 4.49 -15.66 10.78
N ILE A 227 4.00 -16.13 11.94
CA ILE A 227 4.03 -17.52 12.44
C ILE A 227 5.39 -17.96 12.98
N THR A 228 6.48 -17.50 12.37
CA THR A 228 7.83 -17.91 12.77
C THR A 228 8.45 -16.96 13.79
N ASP A 229 8.46 -15.67 13.48
CA ASP A 229 9.11 -14.65 14.31
C ASP A 229 8.08 -13.85 15.12
N SER A 230 6.90 -13.67 14.55
CA SER A 230 5.85 -12.82 15.13
C SER A 230 4.44 -13.31 14.90
N TYR A 231 3.53 -12.75 15.71
CA TYR A 231 2.09 -12.87 15.54
C TYR A 231 1.46 -11.47 15.48
N PHE A 232 0.32 -11.37 14.79
CA PHE A 232 -0.53 -10.19 14.83
C PHE A 232 -1.55 -10.31 15.97
N PRO A 233 -1.49 -9.49 17.03
CA PRO A 233 -2.37 -9.63 18.19
C PRO A 233 -3.85 -9.60 17.82
N TYR A 234 -4.61 -10.64 18.19
CA TYR A 234 -6.04 -10.72 17.90
C TYR A 234 -6.84 -9.57 18.53
N GLN A 235 -6.31 -8.94 19.58
CA GLN A 235 -6.91 -7.78 20.22
C GLN A 235 -7.06 -6.61 19.23
N ASN A 236 -6.24 -6.56 18.17
CA ASN A 236 -6.32 -5.54 17.12
C ASN A 236 -7.23 -5.94 15.95
N LEU A 237 -7.81 -7.15 15.96
CA LEU A 237 -8.85 -7.54 15.00
C LEU A 237 -10.15 -6.83 15.34
N THR A 238 -10.94 -6.50 14.32
CA THR A 238 -12.28 -5.93 14.51
C THR A 238 -13.35 -7.01 14.57
N ILE A 239 -14.56 -6.64 14.98
CA ILE A 239 -15.71 -7.54 14.97
C ILE A 239 -15.96 -8.16 13.59
N ASN A 240 -15.80 -7.38 12.52
CA ASN A 240 -15.96 -7.88 11.16
C ASN A 240 -14.88 -8.93 10.83
N ASP A 241 -13.66 -8.76 11.34
CA ASP A 241 -12.60 -9.74 11.15
C ASP A 241 -12.93 -11.03 11.90
N PHE A 242 -13.49 -10.96 13.12
CA PHE A 242 -14.03 -12.13 13.82
C PHE A 242 -15.20 -12.78 13.07
N PHE A 243 -16.06 -12.01 12.39
CA PHE A 243 -17.13 -12.57 11.57
C PHE A 243 -16.60 -13.32 10.34
N VAL A 244 -15.56 -12.82 9.69
CA VAL A 244 -14.92 -13.55 8.57
C VAL A 244 -14.21 -14.81 9.08
N LEU A 245 -13.54 -14.69 10.23
CA LEU A 245 -12.79 -15.78 10.86
C LEU A 245 -13.69 -16.93 11.34
N PHE A 246 -14.75 -16.61 12.10
CA PHE A 246 -15.61 -17.61 12.75
C PHE A 246 -16.88 -17.96 11.96
N ARG A 247 -17.22 -17.16 10.94
CA ARG A 247 -18.35 -17.35 10.03
C ARG A 247 -19.70 -17.62 10.71
N PRO A 248 -20.10 -16.82 11.73
CA PRO A 248 -21.41 -16.94 12.34
C PRO A 248 -22.53 -16.68 11.33
N SER A 249 -23.65 -17.40 11.44
CA SER A 249 -24.89 -17.08 10.74
C SER A 249 -25.41 -15.70 11.17
N GLY A 250 -25.82 -14.88 10.20
CA GLY A 250 -26.10 -13.46 10.39
C GLY A 250 -27.12 -13.15 11.48
N GLN A 251 -28.33 -13.71 11.37
CA GLN A 251 -29.43 -13.32 12.26
C GLN A 251 -29.44 -14.02 13.62
N VAL A 252 -28.67 -15.09 13.79
CA VAL A 252 -28.76 -15.96 14.98
C VAL A 252 -27.45 -15.98 15.75
N GLN A 253 -26.33 -16.25 15.06
CA GLN A 253 -25.05 -16.46 15.73
C GLN A 253 -24.24 -15.16 15.91
N GLN A 254 -24.40 -14.15 15.04
CA GLN A 254 -23.67 -12.88 15.20
C GLN A 254 -24.06 -12.12 16.48
N PRO A 255 -25.36 -11.95 16.83
CA PRO A 255 -25.74 -11.29 18.08
C PRO A 255 -25.19 -12.05 19.30
N LEU A 256 -25.26 -13.38 19.27
CA LEU A 256 -24.78 -14.22 20.36
C LEU A 256 -23.25 -14.12 20.55
N LEU A 257 -22.49 -14.10 19.46
CA LEU A 257 -21.04 -13.87 19.48
C LEU A 257 -20.70 -12.51 20.09
N LEU A 258 -21.44 -11.46 19.73
CA LEU A 258 -21.24 -10.12 20.27
C LEU A 258 -21.51 -10.08 21.78
N GLU A 259 -22.60 -10.66 22.25
CA GLU A 259 -22.92 -10.72 23.68
C GLU A 259 -21.87 -11.51 24.47
N ALA A 260 -21.36 -12.62 23.91
CA ALA A 260 -20.27 -13.37 24.53
C ALA A 260 -18.98 -12.54 24.63
N ILE A 261 -18.61 -11.81 23.57
CA ILE A 261 -17.45 -10.90 23.58
C ILE A 261 -17.64 -9.82 24.67
N LYS A 262 -18.82 -9.20 24.74
CA LYS A 262 -19.13 -8.18 25.76
C LYS A 262 -19.04 -8.74 27.18
N SER A 263 -19.60 -9.92 27.42
CA SER A 263 -19.47 -10.62 28.70
C SER A 263 -18.02 -10.86 29.09
N LEU A 264 -17.17 -11.30 28.16
CA LEU A 264 -15.74 -11.49 28.45
C LEU A 264 -14.98 -10.18 28.66
N LYS A 265 -15.37 -9.09 27.98
CA LYS A 265 -14.82 -7.75 28.26
C LYS A 265 -15.21 -7.27 29.66
N VAL A 266 -16.46 -7.48 30.08
CA VAL A 266 -16.92 -7.19 31.45
C VAL A 266 -16.09 -8.00 32.46
N ALA A 267 -15.90 -9.30 32.21
CA ALA A 267 -15.04 -10.14 33.05
C ALA A 267 -13.62 -9.56 33.14
N HIS A 268 -13.00 -9.25 32.01
CA HIS A 268 -11.67 -8.66 31.97
C HIS A 268 -11.56 -7.38 32.81
N CYS A 269 -12.54 -6.47 32.73
CA CYS A 269 -12.55 -5.24 33.52
C CYS A 269 -12.70 -5.49 35.04
N LEU A 270 -13.58 -6.43 35.43
CA LEU A 270 -13.80 -6.78 36.84
C LEU A 270 -12.56 -7.45 37.43
N LEU A 271 -12.01 -8.43 36.73
CA LEU A 271 -10.81 -9.17 37.15
C LEU A 271 -9.59 -8.24 37.26
N SER A 272 -9.42 -7.31 36.31
CA SER A 272 -8.35 -6.31 36.34
C SER A 272 -8.45 -5.31 37.49
N SER A 273 -9.62 -5.20 38.15
CA SER A 273 -9.80 -4.33 39.31
C SER A 273 -9.34 -4.96 40.64
N LEU A 274 -8.99 -6.25 40.65
CA LEU A 274 -8.54 -6.94 41.85
C LEU A 274 -7.09 -6.55 42.23
N PRO A 275 -6.81 -6.20 43.50
CA PRO A 275 -5.51 -5.65 43.93
C PRO A 275 -4.28 -6.51 43.65
N ASN A 276 -4.42 -7.84 43.52
CA ASN A 276 -3.28 -8.76 43.45
C ASN A 276 -3.23 -9.66 42.21
N LYS A 277 -4.13 -9.52 41.21
CA LYS A 277 -4.24 -10.44 40.06
C LYS A 277 -4.27 -11.94 40.43
N ILE A 278 -4.60 -12.30 41.67
CA ILE A 278 -4.69 -13.70 42.13
C ILE A 278 -6.03 -14.24 41.64
N HIS A 279 -6.09 -14.62 40.38
CA HIS A 279 -7.10 -15.56 39.92
C HIS A 279 -6.58 -16.95 40.23
N SER A 280 -7.23 -17.65 41.15
CA SER A 280 -7.05 -19.10 41.20
C SER A 280 -7.76 -19.65 39.95
N LYS A 281 -7.01 -20.05 38.92
CA LYS A 281 -7.54 -20.91 37.83
C LYS A 281 -7.87 -22.33 38.38
N ASN A 282 -8.33 -22.42 39.62
CA ASN A 282 -8.56 -23.64 40.39
C ASN A 282 -10.06 -23.97 40.46
N GLY A 283 -10.92 -23.24 39.73
CA GLY A 283 -12.36 -23.46 39.69
C GLY A 283 -13.18 -22.66 40.71
N ASP A 284 -12.55 -21.80 41.51
CA ASP A 284 -13.25 -20.94 42.47
C ASP A 284 -14.03 -19.82 41.76
N ASN A 285 -15.09 -19.35 42.42
CA ASN A 285 -15.90 -18.23 41.95
C ASN A 285 -15.34 -16.90 42.44
N ASP A 286 -14.98 -16.01 41.52
CA ASP A 286 -14.73 -14.61 41.82
C ASP A 286 -16.08 -13.86 41.91
N LEU A 287 -16.34 -13.24 43.06
CA LEU A 287 -17.61 -12.57 43.38
C LEU A 287 -17.44 -11.05 43.41
N PHE A 288 -18.25 -10.34 42.62
CA PHE A 288 -18.25 -8.88 42.57
C PHE A 288 -19.64 -8.33 42.93
N THR A 289 -19.73 -7.63 44.06
CA THR A 289 -21.02 -7.13 44.58
C THR A 289 -21.39 -5.77 43.96
N TYR A 290 -22.62 -5.68 43.47
CA TYR A 290 -23.29 -4.48 42.99
C TYR A 290 -24.68 -4.39 43.61
N ARG A 291 -24.90 -3.41 44.51
CA ARG A 291 -26.21 -3.16 45.15
C ARG A 291 -26.86 -4.45 45.70
N ASP A 292 -26.12 -5.15 46.57
CA ASP A 292 -26.53 -6.40 47.23
C ASP A 292 -26.73 -7.63 46.33
N GLN A 293 -26.40 -7.52 45.04
CA GLN A 293 -26.38 -8.64 44.10
C GLN A 293 -24.94 -8.90 43.62
N GLN A 294 -24.65 -10.12 43.16
CA GLN A 294 -23.30 -10.51 42.78
C GLN A 294 -23.21 -10.84 41.30
N VAL A 295 -22.15 -10.35 40.67
CA VAL A 295 -21.63 -10.89 39.41
C VAL A 295 -20.66 -12.00 39.76
N ILE A 296 -20.90 -13.19 39.20
CA ILE A 296 -20.08 -14.37 39.42
C ILE A 296 -19.21 -14.59 38.17
N ILE A 297 -17.91 -14.65 38.38
CA ILE A 297 -16.95 -15.07 37.35
C ILE A 297 -16.35 -16.40 37.78
N ASN A 298 -16.40 -17.41 36.92
CA ASN A 298 -15.78 -18.71 37.16
C ASN A 298 -14.78 -18.98 36.03
N ASN A 299 -13.50 -19.17 36.38
CA ASN A 299 -12.43 -19.42 35.40
C ASN A 299 -12.41 -18.39 34.23
N GLY A 300 -12.69 -17.12 34.54
CA GLY A 300 -12.76 -16.03 33.54
C GLY A 300 -14.08 -15.90 32.79
N LEU A 301 -15.03 -16.83 32.97
CA LEU A 301 -16.35 -16.80 32.33
C LEU A 301 -17.37 -16.07 33.21
N ILE A 302 -18.22 -15.24 32.61
CA ILE A 302 -19.41 -14.71 33.30
C ILE A 302 -20.42 -15.84 33.42
N VAL A 303 -20.81 -16.16 34.66
CA VAL A 303 -21.81 -17.18 34.96
C VAL A 303 -23.19 -16.53 34.96
N LYS A 304 -23.96 -16.71 33.88
CA LYS A 304 -25.33 -16.20 33.79
C LYS A 304 -26.35 -17.12 34.48
N GLN A 305 -26.18 -18.43 34.40
CA GLN A 305 -27.10 -19.44 34.95
C GLN A 305 -27.60 -19.10 36.38
N GLY A 306 -28.91 -18.93 36.55
CA GLY A 306 -29.56 -18.69 37.85
C GLY A 306 -29.29 -17.32 38.51
N ASN A 307 -28.39 -16.51 37.96
CA ASN A 307 -27.96 -15.24 38.54
C ASN A 307 -28.88 -14.07 38.16
N PHE A 308 -28.84 -13.01 38.96
CA PHE A 308 -29.58 -11.78 38.69
C PHE A 308 -28.99 -11.00 37.51
N THR A 309 -29.85 -10.55 36.61
CA THR A 309 -29.44 -9.75 35.45
C THR A 309 -28.94 -8.36 35.85
N ALA A 310 -29.54 -7.77 36.88
CA ALA A 310 -29.21 -6.42 37.33
C ALA A 310 -27.76 -6.26 37.81
N ALA A 311 -27.18 -7.25 38.49
CA ALA A 311 -25.77 -7.21 38.90
C ALA A 311 -24.83 -7.08 37.69
N TYR A 312 -25.00 -7.93 36.69
CA TYR A 312 -24.22 -7.88 35.45
C TYR A 312 -24.48 -6.59 34.68
N ASN A 313 -25.74 -6.18 34.54
CA ASN A 313 -26.09 -4.94 33.83
C ASN A 313 -25.42 -3.73 34.50
N ASN A 314 -25.38 -3.67 35.84
CA ASN A 314 -24.68 -2.62 36.57
C ASN A 314 -23.17 -2.64 36.29
N ALA A 315 -22.53 -3.82 36.28
CA ALA A 315 -21.12 -3.96 35.91
C ALA A 315 -20.87 -3.55 34.45
N TYR A 316 -21.71 -3.99 33.52
CA TYR A 316 -21.67 -3.61 32.11
C TYR A 316 -21.81 -2.09 31.95
N TYR A 317 -22.76 -1.44 32.63
CA TYR A 317 -22.94 0.01 32.56
C TYR A 317 -21.75 0.76 33.15
N LYS A 318 -21.13 0.26 34.23
CA LYS A 318 -19.92 0.83 34.81
C LYS A 318 -18.75 0.86 33.80
N TYR A 319 -18.60 -0.20 33.01
CA TYR A 319 -17.51 -0.35 32.03
C TYR A 319 -17.97 -0.14 30.58
N LYS A 320 -19.13 0.49 30.34
CA LYS A 320 -19.78 0.57 29.03
C LYS A 320 -18.86 1.13 27.95
N SER A 321 -18.09 2.18 28.26
CA SER A 321 -17.15 2.79 27.31
C SER A 321 -16.06 1.83 26.85
N ILE A 322 -15.61 0.92 27.72
CA ILE A 322 -14.57 -0.08 27.40
C ILE A 322 -15.19 -1.29 26.69
N VAL A 323 -16.37 -1.73 27.16
CA VAL A 323 -17.06 -2.91 26.62
C VAL A 323 -17.55 -2.69 25.19
N GLU A 324 -18.09 -1.51 24.90
CA GLU A 324 -18.60 -1.13 23.58
C GLU A 324 -17.51 -0.60 22.64
N GLU A 325 -16.26 -0.46 23.10
CA GLU A 325 -15.11 -0.10 22.25
C GLU A 325 -14.59 -1.36 21.53
N PHE A 326 -14.80 -1.43 20.22
CA PHE A 326 -14.44 -2.60 19.40
C PHE A 326 -13.18 -2.42 18.55
N THR A 327 -12.48 -1.29 18.69
CA THR A 327 -11.17 -1.09 18.05
C THR A 327 -10.06 -1.89 18.72
N ILE A 328 -10.22 -2.17 20.03
CA ILE A 328 -9.33 -3.01 20.82
C ILE A 328 -10.16 -4.05 21.57
N ASN A 329 -9.84 -5.31 21.38
CA ASN A 329 -10.59 -6.46 21.89
C ASN A 329 -9.86 -7.13 23.05
N ASN A 330 -9.83 -6.43 24.19
CA ASN A 330 -9.19 -6.87 25.43
C ASN A 330 -10.08 -7.87 26.20
N PHE A 331 -10.11 -9.11 25.73
CA PHE A 331 -10.75 -10.23 26.42
C PHE A 331 -10.00 -11.52 26.12
N ASP A 332 -10.09 -12.54 26.98
CA ASP A 332 -9.44 -13.83 26.72
C ASP A 332 -10.21 -14.62 25.65
N ILE A 333 -9.68 -14.64 24.43
CA ILE A 333 -10.32 -15.33 23.31
C ILE A 333 -10.36 -16.85 23.51
N SER A 334 -9.45 -17.43 24.28
CA SER A 334 -9.35 -18.89 24.45
C SER A 334 -10.60 -19.50 25.07
N ILE A 335 -11.35 -18.71 25.86
CA ILE A 335 -12.59 -19.12 26.53
C ILE A 335 -13.86 -18.62 25.83
N LEU A 336 -13.75 -17.96 24.67
CA LEU A 336 -14.88 -17.39 23.92
C LEU A 336 -15.94 -18.43 23.54
N HIS A 337 -15.50 -19.60 23.08
CA HIS A 337 -16.41 -20.70 22.72
C HIS A 337 -17.24 -21.17 23.92
N LYS A 338 -16.68 -21.16 25.14
CA LYS A 338 -17.40 -21.50 26.38
C LYS A 338 -18.36 -20.39 26.78
N GLN A 339 -17.96 -19.12 26.65
CA GLN A 339 -18.83 -18.00 26.98
C GLN A 339 -20.09 -17.98 26.11
N ILE A 340 -20.00 -18.33 24.82
CA ILE A 340 -21.19 -18.45 23.96
C ILE A 340 -22.22 -19.43 24.53
N GLY A 341 -21.76 -20.54 25.12
CA GLY A 341 -22.65 -21.47 25.85
C GLY A 341 -23.31 -20.79 27.06
N ASN A 342 -22.57 -19.93 27.77
CA ASN A 342 -23.08 -19.15 28.89
C ASN A 342 -24.04 -18.01 28.49
N GLU A 343 -24.17 -17.70 27.20
CA GLU A 343 -25.18 -16.77 26.69
C GLU A 343 -26.53 -17.45 26.39
N CYS A 344 -26.62 -18.78 26.44
CA CYS A 344 -27.80 -19.55 26.05
C CYS A 344 -28.79 -19.76 27.20
N TYR A 345 -29.14 -18.70 27.94
CA TYR A 345 -30.13 -18.75 29.03
C TYR A 345 -31.23 -17.71 28.81
N GLN A 346 -32.49 -18.13 28.92
CA GLN A 346 -33.63 -17.23 28.91
C GLN A 346 -33.69 -16.40 30.20
N ILE A 347 -34.24 -15.19 30.10
CA ILE A 347 -34.45 -14.33 31.25
C ILE A 347 -35.90 -14.48 31.71
N PHE A 348 -36.10 -14.79 32.99
CA PHE A 348 -37.40 -14.82 33.65
C PHE A 348 -37.39 -13.85 34.83
N ASN A 349 -38.31 -12.89 34.83
CA ASN A 349 -38.34 -11.78 35.78
C ASN A 349 -37.00 -11.01 35.78
N ASP A 350 -36.20 -11.16 36.82
CA ASP A 350 -34.94 -10.47 37.06
C ASP A 350 -33.72 -11.40 37.00
N ARG A 351 -33.91 -12.70 36.67
CA ARG A 351 -32.85 -13.71 36.65
C ARG A 351 -32.75 -14.42 35.31
N TRP A 352 -31.55 -14.87 34.99
CA TRP A 352 -31.39 -15.92 33.98
C TRP A 352 -31.87 -17.26 34.52
N SER A 353 -32.47 -18.05 33.65
CA SER A 353 -32.95 -19.40 33.98
C SER A 353 -31.83 -20.27 34.55
N VAL A 354 -32.20 -21.19 35.45
CA VAL A 354 -31.31 -22.26 35.92
C VAL A 354 -31.14 -23.32 34.82
N THR A 355 -32.14 -23.48 33.95
CA THR A 355 -32.08 -24.39 32.80
C THR A 355 -31.58 -23.67 31.56
N ARG A 356 -30.69 -24.31 30.81
CA ARG A 356 -30.17 -23.81 29.55
C ARG A 356 -31.25 -23.85 28.46
N ASP A 357 -31.27 -22.84 27.60
CA ASP A 357 -32.08 -22.84 26.38
C ASP A 357 -31.45 -23.75 25.33
N GLU A 358 -31.89 -25.01 25.29
CA GLU A 358 -31.37 -26.02 24.36
C GLU A 358 -31.60 -25.65 22.89
N ARG A 359 -32.63 -24.86 22.56
CA ARG A 359 -32.85 -24.40 21.19
C ARG A 359 -31.79 -23.38 20.80
N ASN A 360 -31.53 -22.39 21.65
CA ASN A 360 -30.51 -21.38 21.39
C ASN A 360 -29.10 -22.02 21.38
N TYR A 361 -28.83 -22.91 22.32
CA TYR A 361 -27.58 -23.66 22.38
C TYR A 361 -27.36 -24.55 21.15
N GLY A 362 -28.40 -25.26 20.69
CA GLY A 362 -28.36 -26.03 19.45
C GLY A 362 -28.01 -25.16 18.23
N ASN A 363 -28.59 -23.96 18.13
CA ASN A 363 -28.25 -22.99 17.08
C ASN A 363 -26.80 -22.47 17.19
N ALA A 364 -26.27 -22.35 18.41
CA ALA A 364 -24.92 -21.86 18.67
C ALA A 364 -23.84 -22.94 18.48
N THR A 365 -24.19 -24.22 18.55
CA THR A 365 -23.24 -25.35 18.60
C THR A 365 -22.24 -25.33 17.44
N SER A 366 -22.70 -25.08 16.21
CA SER A 366 -21.80 -24.99 15.05
C SER A 366 -20.83 -23.81 15.12
N LEU A 367 -21.22 -22.68 15.72
CA LEU A 367 -20.32 -21.55 15.96
C LEU A 367 -19.29 -21.90 17.05
N ILE A 368 -19.73 -22.49 18.16
CA ILE A 368 -18.86 -22.93 19.26
C ILE A 368 -17.76 -23.86 18.73
N MET A 369 -18.14 -24.86 17.92
CA MET A 369 -17.18 -25.78 17.30
C MET A 369 -16.19 -25.06 16.38
N ARG A 370 -16.67 -24.14 15.52
CA ARG A 370 -15.77 -23.38 14.62
C ARG A 370 -14.78 -22.51 15.38
N ILE A 371 -15.24 -21.80 16.41
CA ILE A 371 -14.37 -20.96 17.24
C ILE A 371 -13.33 -21.82 17.95
N ASN A 372 -13.74 -22.94 18.56
CA ASN A 372 -12.81 -23.83 19.23
C ASN A 372 -11.77 -24.40 18.26
N ASN A 373 -12.17 -24.82 17.06
CA ASN A 373 -11.27 -25.34 16.03
C ASN A 373 -10.27 -24.28 15.55
N VAL A 374 -10.72 -23.04 15.31
CA VAL A 374 -9.82 -21.95 14.90
C VAL A 374 -8.84 -21.58 16.00
N ILE A 375 -9.29 -21.51 17.25
CA ILE A 375 -8.42 -21.14 18.40
C ILE A 375 -7.39 -22.23 18.67
N SER A 376 -7.79 -23.51 18.53
CA SER A 376 -6.94 -24.66 18.81
C SER A 376 -6.00 -25.03 17.66
N ASP A 377 -6.21 -24.44 16.48
CA ASP A 377 -5.32 -24.64 15.33
C ASP A 377 -4.00 -23.90 15.56
N ASN A 378 -2.89 -24.63 15.45
CA ASN A 378 -1.57 -24.10 15.72
C ASN A 378 -1.21 -22.93 14.78
N ASN A 379 -1.57 -23.00 13.49
CA ASN A 379 -1.24 -21.92 12.57
C ASN A 379 -1.98 -20.65 12.96
N TYR A 380 -3.28 -20.74 13.26
CA TYR A 380 -4.07 -19.60 13.70
C TYR A 380 -3.58 -19.04 15.04
N SER A 381 -3.22 -19.90 16.00
CA SER A 381 -2.65 -19.47 17.28
C SER A 381 -1.34 -18.73 17.09
N GLN A 382 -0.44 -19.22 16.24
CA GLN A 382 0.83 -18.55 15.92
C GLN A 382 0.65 -17.29 15.05
N MET A 383 -0.41 -17.19 14.25
CA MET A 383 -0.72 -15.99 13.47
C MET A 383 -1.31 -14.87 14.32
N PHE A 384 -2.20 -15.21 15.25
CA PHE A 384 -3.02 -14.23 15.96
C PHE A 384 -2.70 -14.09 17.46
N GLY A 385 -1.79 -14.91 17.98
CA GLY A 385 -1.49 -14.95 19.41
C GLY A 385 -2.67 -15.44 20.23
N PHE A 386 -3.36 -16.50 19.79
CA PHE A 386 -4.41 -17.13 20.57
C PHE A 386 -3.78 -17.90 21.74
N GLY A 387 -3.71 -17.25 22.91
CA GLY A 387 -3.09 -17.80 24.13
C GLY A 387 -1.68 -17.24 24.36
N ASP A 388 -0.83 -18.04 25.00
CA ASP A 388 0.54 -17.66 25.32
C ASP A 388 1.46 -17.95 24.11
N SER A 389 1.59 -16.97 23.21
CA SER A 389 2.54 -17.07 22.09
C SER A 389 3.96 -16.77 22.59
N THR A 390 4.91 -17.59 22.17
CA THR A 390 6.35 -17.39 22.38
C THR A 390 6.95 -16.35 21.43
N ASN A 391 6.24 -16.05 20.35
CA ASN A 391 6.72 -15.17 19.29
C ASN A 391 6.53 -13.70 19.67
N LYS A 392 7.19 -12.81 18.92
CA LYS A 392 7.10 -11.38 19.18
C LYS A 392 5.76 -10.82 18.70
N ASN A 393 5.25 -9.81 19.40
CA ASN A 393 4.07 -9.08 18.94
C ASN A 393 4.47 -8.17 17.76
N LEU A 394 3.88 -8.40 16.59
CA LEU A 394 4.19 -7.64 15.37
C LEU A 394 3.89 -6.14 15.52
N ILE A 395 2.84 -5.77 16.26
CA ILE A 395 2.53 -4.35 16.52
C ILE A 395 3.66 -3.68 17.28
N SER A 396 4.21 -4.35 18.30
CA SER A 396 5.36 -3.82 19.05
C SER A 396 6.60 -3.67 18.16
N GLN A 397 6.86 -4.62 17.25
CA GLN A 397 7.96 -4.52 16.30
C GLN A 397 7.78 -3.36 15.32
N ILE A 398 6.55 -3.12 14.84
CA ILE A 398 6.25 -1.96 14.00
C ILE A 398 6.53 -0.67 14.75
N GLU A 399 6.10 -0.55 16.01
CA GLU A 399 6.37 0.65 16.81
C GLU A 399 7.87 0.87 17.03
N GLU A 400 8.62 -0.19 17.35
CA GLU A 400 10.08 -0.14 17.48
C GLU A 400 10.74 0.34 16.17
N PHE A 401 10.34 -0.24 15.04
CA PHE A 401 10.82 0.15 13.71
C PHE A 401 10.52 1.62 13.38
N LEU A 402 9.31 2.10 13.69
CA LEU A 402 8.91 3.48 13.40
C LEU A 402 9.77 4.50 14.16
N ILE A 403 10.16 4.18 15.39
CA ILE A 403 10.96 5.07 16.24
C ILE A 403 12.46 4.96 15.92
N ASN A 404 12.93 3.82 15.41
CA ASN A 404 14.35 3.58 15.15
C ASN A 404 14.85 4.35 13.90
N PRO A 405 15.72 5.37 14.02
CA PRO A 405 16.18 6.15 12.87
C PRO A 405 17.20 5.41 12.00
N ARG A 406 17.78 4.30 12.47
CA ARG A 406 18.78 3.51 11.73
C ARG A 406 18.13 2.51 10.77
N LYS A 407 16.82 2.30 10.87
CA LYS A 407 16.10 1.29 10.11
C LYS A 407 15.16 1.98 9.12
N ASN A 408 15.29 1.58 7.86
CA ASN A 408 14.61 2.16 6.72
C ASN A 408 13.49 1.24 6.21
N ILE A 409 13.70 -0.07 6.26
CA ILE A 409 12.73 -1.04 5.77
C ILE A 409 12.33 -1.98 6.90
N LEU A 410 11.04 -2.27 7.00
CA LEU A 410 10.53 -3.42 7.74
C LEU A 410 9.84 -4.38 6.76
N ARG A 411 10.45 -5.53 6.51
CA ARG A 411 9.85 -6.62 5.73
C ARG A 411 8.95 -7.44 6.65
N ILE A 412 7.66 -7.50 6.33
CA ILE A 412 6.70 -8.37 7.01
C ILE A 412 6.42 -9.55 6.07
N GLY A 413 7.00 -10.68 6.42
CA GLY A 413 6.92 -11.92 5.67
C GLY A 413 5.60 -12.64 5.90
N PHE A 414 4.91 -13.01 4.82
CA PHE A 414 3.69 -13.81 4.81
C PHE A 414 3.94 -15.20 4.18
N GLU A 415 5.19 -15.54 3.85
CA GLU A 415 5.59 -16.79 3.19
C GLU A 415 5.06 -18.04 3.90
N ASN A 416 5.02 -18.04 5.23
CA ASN A 416 4.53 -19.16 6.03
C ASN A 416 3.01 -19.10 6.31
N VAL A 417 2.35 -17.99 5.97
CA VAL A 417 0.90 -17.83 6.16
C VAL A 417 0.17 -18.66 5.10
N PRO A 418 -0.72 -19.59 5.47
CA PRO A 418 -1.42 -20.43 4.51
C PRO A 418 -2.38 -19.62 3.63
N TYR A 419 -2.61 -20.11 2.41
CA TYR A 419 -3.53 -19.50 1.44
C TYR A 419 -5.02 -19.77 1.74
N ASN A 420 -5.31 -20.55 2.78
CA ASN A 420 -6.66 -20.99 3.08
C ASN A 420 -7.48 -19.90 3.82
N PHE A 421 -8.80 -20.01 3.71
CA PHE A 421 -9.79 -19.30 4.55
C PHE A 421 -9.68 -17.77 4.67
N GLN A 422 -9.11 -17.08 3.67
CA GLN A 422 -8.99 -15.61 3.65
C GLN A 422 -8.14 -15.02 4.78
N VAL A 423 -7.29 -15.82 5.42
CA VAL A 423 -6.50 -15.37 6.59
C VAL A 423 -5.48 -14.31 6.20
N ARG A 424 -4.83 -14.48 5.04
CA ARG A 424 -3.95 -13.44 4.44
C ARG A 424 -4.69 -12.12 4.26
N GLU A 425 -5.94 -12.15 3.78
CA GLU A 425 -6.79 -10.97 3.63
C GLU A 425 -7.04 -10.33 5.01
N ILE A 426 -7.44 -11.11 6.01
CA ILE A 426 -7.69 -10.60 7.38
C ILE A 426 -6.43 -9.91 7.95
N LEU A 427 -5.27 -10.56 7.84
CA LEU A 427 -4.00 -10.03 8.35
C LEU A 427 -3.60 -8.73 7.65
N ALA A 428 -3.58 -8.72 6.31
CA ALA A 428 -3.23 -7.53 5.54
C ALA A 428 -4.21 -6.38 5.79
N ASN A 429 -5.51 -6.67 5.88
CA ASN A 429 -6.55 -5.68 6.18
C ASN A 429 -6.40 -5.10 7.59
N SER A 430 -6.07 -5.95 8.57
CA SER A 430 -5.90 -5.54 9.97
C SER A 430 -4.65 -4.68 10.14
N LEU A 431 -3.55 -5.07 9.49
CA LEU A 431 -2.32 -4.30 9.46
C LEU A 431 -2.49 -2.95 8.73
N GLY A 432 -3.13 -2.95 7.56
CA GLY A 432 -3.44 -1.72 6.83
C GLY A 432 -4.31 -0.77 7.65
N ARG A 433 -5.32 -1.31 8.36
CA ARG A 433 -6.17 -0.53 9.26
C ARG A 433 -5.41 0.03 10.46
N TYR A 434 -4.50 -0.75 11.03
CA TYR A 434 -3.62 -0.30 12.11
C TYR A 434 -2.78 0.91 11.65
N LEU A 435 -2.09 0.79 10.52
CA LEU A 435 -1.27 1.87 9.96
C LEU A 435 -2.11 3.10 9.57
N LEU A 436 -3.32 2.90 9.05
CA LEU A 436 -4.26 4.00 8.76
C LEU A 436 -4.71 4.72 10.03
N ASN A 437 -4.96 3.98 11.12
CA ASN A 437 -5.31 4.61 12.39
C ASN A 437 -4.14 5.39 12.97
N LYS A 438 -2.89 4.90 12.81
CA LYS A 438 -1.69 5.66 13.13
C LYS A 438 -1.56 6.91 12.27
N SER A 439 -1.81 6.85 10.97
CA SER A 439 -1.70 8.04 10.11
C SER A 439 -2.66 9.17 10.53
N ARG A 440 -3.86 8.81 11.03
CA ARG A 440 -4.84 9.76 11.57
C ARG A 440 -4.38 10.48 12.83
N THR A 441 -3.38 9.97 13.55
CA THR A 441 -2.77 10.69 14.68
C THR A 441 -1.69 11.69 14.24
N ASN A 442 -1.47 11.85 12.93
CA ASN A 442 -0.47 12.71 12.31
C ASN A 442 1.00 12.33 12.59
N ILE A 443 1.27 11.13 13.11
CA ILE A 443 2.64 10.63 13.37
C ILE A 443 3.52 10.64 12.11
N PHE A 444 2.95 10.41 10.92
CA PHE A 444 3.72 10.34 9.67
C PHE A 444 3.93 11.69 8.97
N ARG A 445 3.54 12.83 9.58
CA ARG A 445 3.78 14.15 8.98
C ARG A 445 5.26 14.52 8.95
N THR A 446 6.00 14.19 10.01
CA THR A 446 7.44 14.48 10.13
C THR A 446 8.30 13.32 9.66
N SER A 447 7.78 12.10 9.72
CA SER A 447 8.45 10.88 9.28
C SER A 447 7.49 10.09 8.38
N PRO A 448 7.43 10.40 7.06
CA PRO A 448 6.55 9.71 6.13
C PRO A 448 6.88 8.22 6.02
N LEU A 449 5.85 7.40 5.84
CA LEU A 449 5.96 5.95 5.72
C LEU A 449 5.37 5.49 4.38
N ILE A 450 6.15 4.70 3.63
CA ILE A 450 5.70 4.03 2.41
C ILE A 450 5.23 2.62 2.77
N LEU A 451 4.10 2.18 2.22
CA LEU A 451 3.63 0.79 2.38
C LEU A 451 3.62 0.10 1.01
N PHE A 452 4.49 -0.91 0.85
CA PHE A 452 4.45 -1.81 -0.29
C PHE A 452 3.53 -2.99 0.02
N VAL A 453 2.60 -3.25 -0.89
CA VAL A 453 1.73 -4.42 -0.85
C VAL A 453 2.01 -5.23 -2.11
N ASP A 454 2.93 -6.19 -2.00
CA ASP A 454 3.25 -7.03 -3.16
C ASP A 454 2.16 -8.09 -3.38
N GLU A 455 1.99 -8.49 -4.64
CA GLU A 455 0.92 -9.38 -5.08
C GLU A 455 -0.44 -9.05 -4.46
N ALA A 456 -0.83 -7.76 -4.51
CA ALA A 456 -2.03 -7.23 -3.86
C ALA A 456 -3.32 -8.03 -4.16
N HIS A 457 -3.37 -8.72 -5.31
CA HIS A 457 -4.45 -9.63 -5.68
C HIS A 457 -4.65 -10.81 -4.71
N GLN A 458 -3.65 -11.16 -3.89
CA GLN A 458 -3.74 -12.17 -2.83
C GLN A 458 -4.47 -11.68 -1.59
N PHE A 459 -4.58 -10.37 -1.40
CA PHE A 459 -5.26 -9.73 -0.26
C PHE A 459 -6.62 -9.13 -0.64
N LEU A 460 -6.87 -8.95 -1.94
CA LEU A 460 -8.09 -8.36 -2.46
C LEU A 460 -9.13 -9.44 -2.79
N ASN A 461 -10.31 -9.26 -2.21
CA ASN A 461 -11.42 -10.20 -2.34
C ASN A 461 -11.91 -10.25 -3.81
N LYS A 462 -11.94 -11.44 -4.44
CA LYS A 462 -12.31 -11.65 -5.85
C LYS A 462 -13.76 -11.27 -6.22
N LYS A 463 -14.59 -10.86 -5.26
CA LYS A 463 -15.97 -10.40 -5.49
C LYS A 463 -16.08 -8.89 -5.32
N ILE A 464 -15.64 -8.14 -6.33
CA ILE A 464 -16.25 -6.84 -6.61
C ILE A 464 -17.60 -7.12 -7.30
N LYS A 465 -18.57 -7.66 -6.56
CA LYS A 465 -19.97 -7.68 -7.02
C LYS A 465 -20.59 -6.35 -6.62
N CYS A 466 -20.74 -5.50 -7.62
CA CYS A 466 -21.46 -4.24 -7.57
C CYS A 466 -22.96 -4.52 -7.30
N THR A 467 -23.34 -4.78 -6.04
CA THR A 467 -24.74 -4.82 -5.61
C THR A 467 -24.82 -4.46 -4.13
N SER A 468 -25.62 -3.45 -3.81
CA SER A 468 -25.89 -2.81 -2.51
C SER A 468 -24.82 -1.83 -2.00
N SER A 469 -25.05 -0.57 -2.37
CA SER A 469 -24.56 0.64 -1.73
C SER A 469 -24.83 0.63 -0.21
N ASN A 470 -23.83 0.29 0.60
CA ASN A 470 -23.50 0.92 1.90
C ASN A 470 -22.54 0.14 2.83
N GLN A 471 -21.93 -0.98 2.44
CA GLN A 471 -21.08 -1.76 3.39
C GLN A 471 -19.61 -2.02 2.99
N LEU A 472 -19.07 -1.38 1.95
CA LEU A 472 -17.66 -1.54 1.58
C LEU A 472 -16.92 -0.20 1.51
N ARG A 473 -16.41 0.25 2.66
CA ARG A 473 -15.47 1.39 2.80
C ARG A 473 -14.14 0.98 3.49
N HIS A 474 -13.65 -0.24 3.29
CA HIS A 474 -12.46 -0.70 4.04
C HIS A 474 -11.20 -1.01 3.21
N PHE A 475 -11.25 -0.88 1.88
CA PHE A 475 -10.08 -0.56 1.07
C PHE A 475 -10.43 0.62 0.16
N SER A 476 -10.29 1.82 0.70
CA SER A 476 -10.22 3.04 -0.10
C SER A 476 -8.86 3.66 0.17
N LEU A 477 -7.91 3.37 -0.71
CA LEU A 477 -6.79 4.25 -1.00
C LEU A 477 -7.31 5.32 -1.97
N ASN A 478 -8.21 6.17 -1.49
CA ASN A 478 -8.66 7.38 -2.14
C ASN A 478 -8.85 8.45 -1.05
N PRO A 479 -8.49 9.71 -1.38
CA PRO A 479 -8.07 10.75 -0.43
C PRO A 479 -9.05 11.10 0.68
#